data_AF-A0A844X3X8-F1
#
_entry.id   AF-A0A844X3X8-F1
#
_cell.length_a   1.000
_cell.length_b   1.000
_cell.length_c   1.000
_cell.angle_alpha   90.00
_cell.angle_beta   90.00
_cell.angle_gamma   90.00
#
_symmetry.space_group_name_H-M   'P 1'
#
loop_
_entity.id
_entity.type
_entity.pdbx_description
1 polymer ?
#
loop_
_entity_poly.entity_id
_entity_poly.type
_entity_poly.pdbx_seq_one_letter_code
_entity_poly.pdbx_strand_id
1 'polypeptide(L)' 'MININLERMEFEKTMRKKGCPDIHLRKDRKGGYLRKNMESAFQGWVLKASIQQSIKG' A
#
# COMPACT_ATOMS: atom_id res chain seq x y z
N MET A 1 9.28 -12.72 -3.20
CA MET A 1 8.61 -11.80 -4.15
C MET A 1 7.32 -11.32 -3.48
N ILE A 2 7.13 -10.02 -3.31
CA ILE A 2 6.02 -9.49 -2.51
C ILE A 2 4.71 -9.46 -3.31
N ASN A 3 3.61 -9.92 -2.72
CA ASN A 3 2.31 -9.91 -3.39
C ASN A 3 1.63 -8.54 -3.22
N ILE A 4 1.81 -7.66 -4.20
CA ILE A 4 1.35 -6.27 -4.16
C ILE A 4 -0.18 -6.16 -3.93
N ASN A 5 -0.97 -7.11 -4.44
CA ASN A 5 -2.43 -7.08 -4.24
C ASN A 5 -2.80 -7.32 -2.77
N LEU A 6 -2.06 -8.20 -2.09
CA LEU A 6 -2.26 -8.50 -0.67
C LEU A 6 -1.81 -7.32 0.20
N GLU A 7 -0.65 -6.75 -0.09
CA GLU A 7 -0.14 -5.55 0.60
C GLU A 7 -1.09 -4.36 0.46
N ARG A 8 -1.72 -4.19 -0.71
CA ARG A 8 -2.75 -3.15 -0.93
C ARG A 8 -3.91 -3.33 0.04
N MET A 9 -4.47 -4.53 0.13
CA MET A 9 -5.60 -4.82 1.03
C MET A 9 -5.24 -4.59 2.50
N GLU A 10 -4.06 -5.05 2.92
CA GLU A 10 -3.54 -4.87 4.28
C GLU A 10 -3.31 -3.39 4.62
N PHE A 11 -2.75 -2.63 3.68
CA PHE A 11 -2.54 -1.20 3.83
C PHE A 11 -3.87 -0.45 3.96
N GLU A 12 -4.84 -0.68 3.07
CA GLU A 12 -6.16 -0.03 3.12
C GLU A 12 -6.88 -0.36 4.44
N LYS A 13 -6.83 -1.63 4.88
CA LYS A 13 -7.39 -2.06 6.16
C LYS A 13 -6.72 -1.38 7.35
N THR A 14 -5.40 -1.28 7.35
CA THR A 14 -4.63 -0.66 8.44
C THR A 14 -4.91 0.84 8.53
N MET A 15 -4.95 1.52 7.39
CA MET A 15 -5.17 2.97 7.34
C MET A 15 -6.62 3.33 7.70
N ARG A 16 -7.60 2.50 7.31
CA ARG A 16 -8.99 2.62 7.79
C ARG A 16 -9.07 2.55 9.32
N LYS A 17 -8.35 1.61 9.95
CA LYS A 17 -8.28 1.50 11.42
C LYS A 17 -7.60 2.71 12.09
N LYS A 18 -6.67 3.37 11.40
CA LYS A 18 -5.95 4.55 11.89
C LYS A 18 -6.70 5.88 11.70
N GLY A 19 -7.96 5.84 11.24
CA GLY A 19 -8.76 7.05 11.05
C GLY A 19 -8.71 7.62 9.63
N CYS A 20 -8.26 6.85 8.64
CA CYS A 20 -8.36 7.19 7.22
C CYS A 20 -9.36 6.27 6.50
N PRO A 21 -10.68 6.38 6.76
CA PRO A 21 -11.68 5.47 6.20
C PRO A 21 -11.81 5.57 4.68
N ASP A 22 -11.60 6.76 4.12
CA ASP A 22 -11.64 7.06 2.68
C ASP A 22 -10.32 6.77 1.95
N ILE A 23 -9.42 5.98 2.56
CA ILE A 23 -8.24 5.53 1.85
C ILE A 23 -8.66 4.55 0.75
N HIS A 24 -8.49 4.99 -0.50
CA HIS A 24 -8.81 4.18 -1.67
C HIS A 24 -7.64 4.23 -2.65
N LEU A 25 -6.90 3.12 -2.74
CA LEU A 25 -5.78 2.97 -3.66
C LEU A 25 -6.27 2.57 -5.05
N ARG A 26 -7.15 3.41 -5.63
CA ARG A 26 -7.63 3.22 -7.01
C ARG A 26 -6.57 3.68 -7.99
N LYS A 27 -6.32 2.82 -8.98
CA LYS A 27 -5.58 3.20 -10.18
C LYS A 27 -6.53 3.87 -11.18
N ASP A 28 -6.05 4.90 -11.85
CA ASP A 28 -6.68 5.46 -13.03
C ASP A 28 -6.53 4.48 -14.22
N ARG A 29 -7.15 4.79 -15.36
CA ARG A 29 -7.12 3.92 -16.55
C ARG A 29 -5.70 3.73 -17.13
N LYS A 30 -4.77 4.63 -16.82
CA LYS A 30 -3.35 4.57 -17.19
C LYS A 30 -2.49 3.87 -16.13
N GLY A 31 -3.09 3.39 -15.04
CA GLY A 31 -2.42 2.59 -14.02
C GLY A 31 -1.73 3.39 -12.89
N GLY A 32 -1.81 4.73 -12.89
CA GLY A 32 -1.33 5.58 -11.81
C GLY A 32 -2.36 5.71 -10.69
N TYR A 33 -1.95 6.05 -9.47
CA TYR A 33 -2.90 6.21 -8.38
C TYR A 33 -3.62 7.57 -8.44
N LEU A 34 -4.93 7.58 -8.19
CA LEU A 34 -5.74 8.81 -8.20
C LEU A 34 -5.32 9.85 -7.14
N ARG A 35 -4.62 9.40 -6.09
CA ARG A 35 -4.10 10.25 -5.00
C ARG A 35 -2.60 10.00 -4.84
N LYS A 36 -1.76 10.90 -5.35
CA LYS A 36 -0.29 10.80 -5.28
C LYS A 36 0.25 10.63 -3.87
N ASN A 37 -0.35 11.29 -2.87
CA ASN A 37 0.07 11.15 -1.47
C ASN A 37 -0.15 9.72 -0.94
N MET A 38 -1.20 9.04 -1.40
CA MET A 38 -1.47 7.66 -1.03
C MET A 38 -0.57 6.68 -1.78
N GLU A 39 -0.14 7.02 -3.00
CA GLU A 39 0.86 6.27 -3.76
C GLU A 39 2.18 6.21 -2.99
N SER A 40 2.71 7.35 -2.55
CA SER A 40 3.97 7.39 -1.79
C SER A 40 3.85 6.67 -0.43
N ALA A 41 2.73 6.82 0.27
CA ALA A 41 2.49 6.10 1.51
C ALA A 41 2.43 4.57 1.29
N PHE A 42 1.80 4.12 0.20
CA PHE A 42 1.74 2.72 -0.18
C PHE A 42 3.10 2.18 -0.63
N GLN A 43 3.88 2.95 -1.39
CA GLN A 43 5.24 2.58 -1.76
C GLN A 43 6.14 2.41 -0.52
N GLY A 44 6.03 3.31 0.46
CA GLY A 44 6.73 3.18 1.74
C GLY A 44 6.30 1.95 2.54
N TRP A 45 5.00 1.62 2.52
CA TRP A 45 4.47 0.39 3.11
C TRP A 45 5.09 -0.87 2.48
N VAL A 46 5.03 -0.96 1.15
CA VAL A 46 5.57 -2.09 0.39
C VAL A 46 7.08 -2.23 0.61
N LEU A 47 7.82 -1.12 0.60
CA LEU A 47 9.26 -1.13 0.86
C LEU A 47 9.58 -1.70 2.25
N LYS A 48 8.85 -1.27 3.28
CA LYS A 48 9.00 -1.80 4.65
C LYS A 48 8.69 -3.30 4.70
N ALA A 49 7.60 -3.73 4.06
CA ALA A 49 7.20 -5.13 4.04
C ALA A 49 8.24 -6.01 3.29
N SER A 50 8.80 -5.52 2.18
CA SER A 50 9.88 -6.18 1.45
C SER A 50 11.15 -6.34 2.30
N ILE A 51 11.55 -5.29 3.03
CA ILE A 51 12.71 -5.35 3.95
C ILE A 51 12.45 -6.37 5.07
N GLN A 52 11.25 -6.37 5.65
CA GLN A 52 10.90 -7.29 6.74
C GLN A 52 10.91 -8.77 6.30
N GLN A 53 10.55 -9.06 5.04
CA GLN A 53 10.69 -10.41 4.48
C GLN A 53 12.15 -10.79 4.25
N SER A 54 13.00 -9.84 3.83
CA SER A 54 14.43 -10.08 3.61
C SER A 54 15.22 -10.34 4.90
N ILE A 55 14.78 -9.78 6.04
CA ILE A 55 15.44 -9.97 7.35
C ILE A 55 15.05 -11.31 7.99
N LYS A 56 13.92 -11.90 7.57
CA LYS A 56 13.45 -13.22 8.05
C LYS A 56 13.90 -14.39 7.16
N GLY A 57 14.71 -14.12 6.13
CA GLY A 57 15.29 -15.11 5.21
C GLY A 57 16.66 -15.58 5.66
#